data_AF-A0A8T4LJU5-F1
#
_entry.id   AF-A0A8T4LJU5-F1
#
_cell.length_a   1.000
_cell.length_b   1.000
_cell.length_c   1.000
_cell.angle_alpha   90.00
_cell.angle_beta   90.00
_cell.angle_gamma   90.00
#
_symmetry.space_group_name_H-M   'P 1'
#
loop_
_entity.id
_entity.type
_entity.pdbx_description
1 polymer ?
#
loop_
_entity_poly.entity_id
_entity_poly.type
_entity_poly.pdbx_seq_one_letter_code
_entity_poly.pdbx_strand_id
1 'polypeptide(L)'
;MEQNRVELAKEYCKFYHQGQFRKGSNEPFWTHPFEVAEILSRYGYSDPITQSIAYLHDVIEDTDIEADELKRVFGFEIYNGIYVLSRNKGKNLDGTELNEEQYKQRILYSPRRVHRIKIADIIHNTRTLSVYSENGIKDKIKAIEEFYIPLGNKSSPLMVQELLSNIRNYKVKSAL
;
A
#
# COMPACT_ATOMS: atom_id res chain seq x y z
N MET A 1 -2.90 7.22 24.25
CA MET A 1 -1.52 7.01 23.73
C MET A 1 -1.52 6.42 22.32
N GLU A 2 -2.35 5.42 22.00
CA GLU A 2 -2.46 4.89 20.62
C GLU A 2 -3.33 5.72 19.67
N GLN A 3 -4.47 6.26 20.15
CA GLN A 3 -5.31 7.17 19.36
C GLN A 3 -4.54 8.39 18.84
N ASN A 4 -3.56 8.85 19.63
CA ASN A 4 -2.68 9.96 19.30
C ASN A 4 -1.74 9.61 18.13
N ARG A 5 -1.28 8.35 18.03
CA ARG A 5 -0.42 7.90 16.91
C ARG A 5 -1.15 7.86 15.57
N VAL A 6 -2.41 7.44 15.56
CA VAL A 6 -3.20 7.42 14.32
C VAL A 6 -3.43 8.83 13.80
N GLU A 7 -3.74 9.78 14.69
CA GLU A 7 -3.91 11.18 14.29
C GLU A 7 -2.59 11.79 13.79
N LEU A 8 -1.48 11.53 14.49
CA LEU A 8 -0.16 11.95 14.04
C LEU A 8 0.22 11.36 12.68
N ALA A 9 -0.13 10.09 12.43
CA ALA A 9 0.13 9.43 11.14
C ALA A 9 -0.63 10.11 9.98
N LYS A 10 -1.88 10.54 10.23
CA LYS A 10 -2.66 11.32 9.26
C LYS A 10 -2.03 12.68 8.97
N GLU A 11 -1.57 13.39 10.01
CA GLU A 11 -0.89 14.67 9.87
C GLU A 11 0.40 14.54 9.07
N TYR A 12 1.23 13.55 9.40
CA TYR A 12 2.45 13.21 8.66
C TYR A 12 2.14 12.90 7.20
N CYS A 13 1.16 12.04 6.92
CA CYS A 13 0.75 11.71 5.56
C CYS A 13 0.40 12.96 4.75
N LYS A 14 -0.43 13.85 5.30
CA LYS A 14 -0.83 15.10 4.62
C LYS A 14 0.35 16.05 4.41
N PHE A 15 1.23 16.18 5.41
CA PHE A 15 2.37 17.06 5.36
C PHE A 15 3.39 16.61 4.31
N TYR A 16 3.84 15.35 4.35
CA TYR A 16 4.89 14.85 3.46
C TYR A 16 4.41 14.67 2.01
N HIS A 17 3.13 14.38 1.79
CA HIS A 17 2.54 14.34 0.44
C HIS A 17 1.97 15.69 -0.01
N GLN A 18 2.25 16.79 0.68
CA GLN A 18 1.79 18.12 0.28
C GLN A 18 2.34 18.47 -1.10
N GLY A 19 1.45 18.95 -1.99
CA GLY A 19 1.81 19.31 -3.36
C GLY A 19 1.99 18.12 -4.32
N GLN A 20 1.83 16.89 -3.83
CA GLN A 20 1.78 15.69 -4.68
C GLN A 20 0.36 15.40 -5.13
N PHE A 21 0.21 14.86 -6.33
CA PHE A 21 -1.08 14.56 -6.95
C PHE A 21 -1.15 13.11 -7.42
N ARG A 22 -2.35 12.52 -7.35
CA ARG A 22 -2.62 11.17 -7.87
C ARG A 22 -2.42 11.15 -9.38
N LYS A 23 -1.70 10.13 -9.87
CA LYS A 23 -1.41 9.96 -11.29
C LYS A 23 -2.68 10.01 -12.15
N GLY A 24 -2.70 10.91 -13.14
CA GLY A 24 -3.83 11.08 -14.04
C GLY A 24 -5.02 11.88 -13.47
N SER A 25 -4.81 12.61 -12.36
CA SER A 25 -5.83 13.46 -11.74
C SER A 25 -5.21 14.66 -11.03
N ASN A 26 -6.05 15.60 -10.58
CA ASN A 26 -5.65 16.71 -9.70
C ASN A 26 -5.98 16.43 -8.22
N GLU A 27 -6.29 15.18 -7.85
CA GLU A 27 -6.55 14.82 -6.46
C GLU A 27 -5.25 14.81 -5.65
N PRO A 28 -5.22 15.41 -4.45
CA PRO A 28 -4.04 15.35 -3.58
C PRO A 28 -3.63 13.91 -3.27
N PHE A 29 -2.34 13.58 -3.30
CA PHE A 29 -1.88 12.20 -3.15
C PHE A 29 -2.29 11.56 -1.81
N TRP A 30 -2.30 12.34 -0.72
CA TRP A 30 -2.68 11.87 0.61
C TRP A 30 -4.08 11.23 0.67
N THR A 31 -4.96 11.48 -0.31
CA THR A 31 -6.28 10.81 -0.37
C THR A 31 -6.13 9.30 -0.53
N HIS A 32 -5.07 8.82 -1.18
CA HIS A 32 -4.86 7.39 -1.38
C HIS A 32 -4.56 6.64 -0.08
N PRO A 33 -3.55 7.00 0.74
CA PRO A 33 -3.34 6.34 2.02
C PRO A 33 -4.57 6.38 2.94
N PHE A 34 -5.40 7.44 2.84
CA PHE A 34 -6.66 7.54 3.58
C PHE A 34 -7.71 6.52 3.08
N GLU A 35 -7.88 6.37 1.76
CA GLU A 35 -8.75 5.34 1.19
C GLU A 35 -8.27 3.92 1.54
N VAL A 36 -6.96 3.68 1.59
CA VAL A 36 -6.39 2.39 2.03
C VAL A 36 -6.76 2.11 3.49
N ALA A 37 -6.64 3.11 4.37
CA ALA A 37 -7.04 3.02 5.77
C ALA A 37 -8.56 2.77 5.93
N GLU A 38 -9.38 3.40 5.08
CA GLU A 38 -10.83 3.20 5.05
C GLU A 38 -11.20 1.79 4.58
N ILE A 39 -10.60 1.29 3.49
CA ILE A 39 -10.81 -0.09 3.02
C ILE A 39 -10.54 -1.07 4.15
N LEU A 40 -9.41 -0.94 4.85
CA LEU A 40 -9.08 -1.79 6.00
C LEU A 40 -10.15 -1.72 7.09
N SER A 41 -10.63 -0.52 7.41
CA SER A 41 -11.68 -0.31 8.43
C SER A 41 -13.00 -0.97 8.04
N ARG A 42 -13.43 -0.90 6.77
CA ARG A 42 -14.65 -1.58 6.28
C ARG A 42 -14.60 -3.10 6.46
N TYR A 43 -13.40 -3.68 6.44
CA TYR A 43 -13.18 -5.11 6.65
C TYR A 43 -12.81 -5.48 8.10
N GLY A 44 -12.94 -4.54 9.05
CA GLY A 44 -12.70 -4.78 10.48
C GLY A 44 -11.22 -4.74 10.89
N TYR A 45 -10.34 -4.18 10.07
CA TYR A 45 -8.90 -4.04 10.35
C TYR A 45 -8.55 -2.60 10.75
N SER A 46 -9.15 -2.13 11.84
CA SER A 46 -9.05 -0.75 12.31
C SER A 46 -8.17 -0.57 13.55
N ASP A 47 -7.31 -1.54 13.89
CA ASP A 47 -6.42 -1.38 15.04
C ASP A 47 -5.42 -0.23 14.80
N PRO A 48 -5.01 0.51 15.85
CA PRO A 48 -4.20 1.71 15.69
C PRO A 48 -2.88 1.50 14.94
N ILE A 49 -2.23 0.35 15.09
CA ILE A 49 -0.95 0.07 14.41
C ILE A 49 -1.19 -0.16 12.92
N THR A 50 -2.17 -1.00 12.56
CA THR A 50 -2.54 -1.24 11.15
C THR A 50 -2.93 0.07 10.46
N GLN A 51 -3.74 0.90 11.12
CA GLN A 51 -4.18 2.19 10.57
C GLN A 51 -3.00 3.16 10.41
N SER A 52 -2.11 3.25 11.39
CA SER A 52 -0.92 4.11 11.30
C SER A 52 0.00 3.69 10.14
N ILE A 53 0.22 2.39 9.94
CA ILE A 53 1.00 1.89 8.79
C ILE A 53 0.29 2.22 7.48
N ALA A 54 -1.03 2.06 7.40
CA ALA A 54 -1.79 2.37 6.18
C ALA A 54 -1.68 3.85 5.76
N TYR A 55 -1.81 4.78 6.71
CA TYR A 55 -1.63 6.21 6.43
C TYR A 55 -0.23 6.57 5.97
N LEU A 56 0.79 5.79 6.38
CA LEU A 56 2.19 6.10 6.15
C LEU A 56 2.86 5.18 5.12
N HIS A 57 2.13 4.26 4.47
CA HIS A 57 2.78 3.18 3.72
C HIS A 57 3.66 3.65 2.54
N ASP A 58 3.33 4.79 1.94
CA ASP A 58 4.04 5.37 0.79
C ASP A 58 5.04 6.47 1.18
N VAL A 59 5.06 6.93 2.43
CA VAL A 59 5.84 8.13 2.78
C VAL A 59 7.34 7.94 2.58
N ILE A 60 7.88 6.73 2.81
CA ILE A 60 9.30 6.44 2.55
C ILE A 60 9.61 6.39 1.05
N GLU A 61 8.65 5.92 0.23
CA GLU A 61 8.88 5.71 -1.19
C GLU A 61 8.77 7.03 -1.98
N ASP A 62 7.75 7.83 -1.66
CA ASP A 62 7.32 8.97 -2.45
C ASP A 62 7.70 10.34 -1.86
N THR A 63 8.38 10.37 -0.71
CA THR A 63 8.75 11.63 -0.02
C THR A 63 10.20 11.61 0.45
N ASP A 64 10.65 12.73 1.04
CA ASP A 64 12.02 12.88 1.57
C ASP A 64 12.10 12.62 3.08
N ILE A 65 11.11 11.93 3.66
CA ILE A 65 11.15 11.54 5.07
C ILE A 65 12.27 10.55 5.35
N GLU A 66 13.02 10.79 6.42
CA GLU A 66 14.08 9.89 6.87
C GLU A 66 13.50 8.66 7.59
N ALA A 67 13.96 7.47 7.21
CA ALA A 67 13.51 6.21 7.79
C ALA A 67 13.68 6.16 9.33
N ASP A 68 14.78 6.74 9.83
CA ASP A 68 15.05 6.84 11.26
C ASP A 68 14.09 7.77 12.00
N GLU A 69 13.54 8.79 11.33
CA GLU A 69 12.53 9.66 11.93
C GLU A 69 11.26 8.86 12.23
N LEU A 70 10.76 8.10 11.25
CA LEU A 70 9.58 7.25 11.44
C LEU A 70 9.75 6.27 12.59
N LYS A 71 10.94 5.65 12.70
CA LYS A 71 11.26 4.73 13.79
C LYS A 71 11.25 5.41 15.15
N ARG A 72 11.79 6.63 15.25
CA ARG A 72 11.78 7.41 16.50
C ARG A 72 10.36 7.84 16.90
N VAL A 73 9.56 8.30 15.94
CA VAL A 73 8.24 8.89 16.21
C VAL A 73 7.17 7.82 16.44
N PHE A 74 7.10 6.81 15.58
CA PHE A 74 6.02 5.80 15.61
C PHE A 74 6.45 4.48 16.25
N GLY A 75 7.75 4.29 16.50
CA GLY A 75 8.30 3.07 17.05
C GLY A 75 8.57 2.00 15.99
N PHE A 76 9.30 0.96 16.40
CA PHE A 76 9.82 -0.06 15.48
C PHE A 76 8.72 -0.84 14.75
N GLU A 77 7.60 -1.15 15.39
CA GLU A 77 6.56 -1.97 14.78
C GLU A 77 5.90 -1.28 13.56
N ILE A 78 5.51 -0.01 13.71
CA ILE A 78 4.93 0.78 12.61
C ILE A 78 5.97 1.02 11.53
N TYR A 79 7.17 1.46 11.92
CA TYR A 79 8.29 1.66 11.00
C TYR A 79 8.57 0.41 10.16
N ASN A 80 8.68 -0.76 10.79
CA ASN A 80 8.97 -2.01 10.09
C ASN A 80 7.85 -2.38 9.11
N GLY A 81 6.59 -2.12 9.46
CA GLY A 81 5.46 -2.30 8.55
C GLY A 81 5.58 -1.42 7.30
N ILE A 82 5.89 -0.13 7.48
CA ILE A 82 6.10 0.83 6.37
C ILE A 82 7.29 0.39 5.50
N TYR A 83 8.41 0.04 6.13
CA TYR A 83 9.62 -0.41 5.44
C TYR A 83 9.40 -1.68 4.59
N VAL A 84 8.59 -2.63 5.07
CA VAL A 84 8.24 -3.82 4.31
C VAL A 84 7.42 -3.48 3.07
N LEU A 85 6.54 -2.49 3.16
CA LEU A 85 5.66 -2.07 2.07
C LEU A 85 6.38 -1.20 1.04
N SER A 86 7.42 -0.47 1.45
CA SER A 86 8.24 0.39 0.59
C SER A 86 9.16 -0.42 -0.34
N ARG A 87 9.18 -0.04 -1.61
CA ARG A 87 10.18 -0.51 -2.59
C ARG A 87 11.49 0.27 -2.50
N ASN A 88 11.60 1.24 -1.59
CA ASN A 88 12.83 1.97 -1.24
C ASN A 88 13.59 2.51 -2.47
N LYS A 89 12.88 3.04 -3.46
CA LYS A 89 13.48 3.50 -4.74
C LYS A 89 14.38 2.42 -5.40
N GLY A 90 14.04 1.14 -5.21
CA GLY A 90 14.78 -0.01 -5.72
C GLY A 90 16.00 -0.43 -4.89
N LYS A 91 16.08 -0.08 -3.59
CA LYS A 91 17.24 -0.41 -2.73
C LYS A 91 16.88 -1.05 -1.38
N ASN A 92 17.76 -1.88 -0.81
CA ASN A 92 17.70 -2.32 0.58
C ASN A 92 18.31 -1.24 1.52
N LEU A 93 18.16 -1.40 2.84
CA LEU A 93 18.78 -0.48 3.82
C LEU A 93 20.31 -0.43 3.72
N ASP A 94 20.94 -1.52 3.27
CA ASP A 94 22.37 -1.59 3.02
C ASP A 94 22.79 -0.97 1.66
N GLY A 95 21.84 -0.40 0.93
CA GLY A 95 22.06 0.25 -0.36
C GLY A 95 22.12 -0.71 -1.56
N THR A 96 21.99 -2.02 -1.35
CA THR A 96 21.95 -3.02 -2.44
C THR A 96 20.67 -2.91 -3.25
N GLU A 97 20.69 -3.35 -4.51
CA GLU A 97 19.49 -3.35 -5.36
C GLU A 97 18.40 -4.27 -4.78
N LEU A 98 17.18 -3.75 -4.67
CA LEU A 98 15.99 -4.51 -4.28
C LEU A 98 15.20 -4.87 -5.53
N ASN A 99 15.29 -6.13 -5.95
CA ASN A 99 14.48 -6.63 -7.05
C ASN A 99 13.06 -7.03 -6.61
N GLU A 100 12.19 -7.25 -7.58
CA GLU A 100 10.78 -7.60 -7.35
C GLU A 100 10.61 -8.87 -6.51
N GLU A 101 11.44 -9.88 -6.72
CA GLU A 101 11.34 -11.15 -5.99
C GLU A 101 11.73 -10.97 -4.52
N GLN A 102 12.81 -10.24 -4.24
CA GLN A 102 13.22 -9.89 -2.88
C GLN A 102 12.14 -9.07 -2.17
N TYR A 103 11.50 -8.12 -2.86
CA TYR A 103 10.38 -7.36 -2.31
C TYR A 103 9.19 -8.27 -1.97
N LYS A 104 8.83 -9.19 -2.88
CA LYS A 104 7.78 -10.19 -2.63
C LYS A 104 8.12 -11.11 -1.46
N GLN A 105 9.36 -11.57 -1.34
CA GLN A 105 9.81 -12.36 -0.18
C GLN A 105 9.70 -11.56 1.12
N ARG A 106 10.11 -10.29 1.11
CA ARG A 106 9.98 -9.39 2.28
C ARG A 106 8.53 -9.28 2.73
N ILE A 107 7.59 -9.10 1.80
CA ILE A 107 6.16 -9.10 2.11
C ILE A 107 5.73 -10.48 2.62
N LEU A 108 6.11 -11.57 1.95
CA LEU A 108 5.68 -12.92 2.28
C LEU A 108 6.02 -13.32 3.73
N TYR A 109 7.22 -12.96 4.20
CA TYR A 109 7.68 -13.24 5.56
C TYR A 109 7.18 -12.23 6.61
N SER A 110 6.47 -11.19 6.20
CA SER A 110 5.92 -10.20 7.12
C SER A 110 4.62 -10.68 7.81
N PRO A 111 4.22 -10.04 8.92
CA PRO A 111 2.98 -10.39 9.61
C PRO A 111 1.73 -10.14 8.74
N ARG A 112 0.66 -10.91 8.97
CA ARG A 112 -0.61 -10.82 8.21
C ARG A 112 -1.20 -9.40 8.13
N ARG A 113 -0.93 -8.53 9.11
CA ARG A 113 -1.38 -7.12 9.06
C ARG A 113 -0.78 -6.36 7.86
N VAL A 114 0.49 -6.59 7.57
CA VAL A 114 1.18 -5.97 6.43
C VAL A 114 0.63 -6.50 5.11
N HIS A 115 0.32 -7.81 5.05
CA HIS A 115 -0.38 -8.39 3.89
C HIS A 115 -1.71 -7.68 3.64
N ARG A 116 -2.54 -7.50 4.67
CA ARG A 116 -3.84 -6.82 4.56
C ARG A 116 -3.71 -5.41 4.03
N ILE A 117 -2.73 -4.65 4.54
CA ILE A 117 -2.46 -3.28 4.07
C ILE A 117 -2.06 -3.32 2.59
N LYS A 118 -1.20 -4.27 2.19
CA LYS A 118 -0.83 -4.41 0.77
C LYS A 118 -2.01 -4.77 -0.11
N ILE A 119 -2.93 -5.62 0.36
CA ILE A 119 -4.15 -5.94 -0.40
C ILE A 119 -5.07 -4.72 -0.50
N ALA A 120 -5.23 -3.92 0.57
CA ALA A 120 -6.01 -2.69 0.52
C ALA A 120 -5.42 -1.65 -0.46
N ASP A 121 -4.11 -1.46 -0.43
CA ASP A 121 -3.36 -0.66 -1.41
C ASP A 121 -3.68 -1.10 -2.84
N ILE A 122 -3.57 -2.40 -3.11
CA ILE A 122 -3.85 -2.96 -4.45
C ILE A 122 -5.32 -2.75 -4.84
N ILE A 123 -6.28 -2.98 -3.93
CA ILE A 123 -7.69 -2.72 -4.20
C ILE A 123 -7.89 -1.28 -4.64
N HIS A 124 -7.33 -0.31 -3.91
CA HIS A 124 -7.45 1.08 -4.29
C HIS A 124 -6.77 1.37 -5.64
N ASN A 125 -5.56 0.87 -5.86
CA ASN A 125 -4.82 1.07 -7.10
C ASN A 125 -5.48 0.42 -8.32
N THR A 126 -6.29 -0.63 -8.13
CA THR A 126 -7.08 -1.20 -9.24
C THR A 126 -8.18 -0.27 -9.75
N ARG A 127 -8.60 0.74 -8.96
CA ARG A 127 -9.60 1.74 -9.39
C ARG A 127 -9.07 2.67 -10.49
N THR A 128 -7.76 2.82 -10.59
CA THR A 128 -7.09 3.73 -11.53
C THR A 128 -6.20 2.98 -12.54
N LEU A 129 -6.50 1.72 -12.88
CA LEU A 129 -5.68 0.96 -13.85
C LEU A 129 -5.58 1.63 -15.23
N SER A 130 -6.64 2.33 -15.65
CA SER A 130 -6.72 2.98 -16.96
C SER A 130 -5.67 4.07 -17.20
N VAL A 131 -4.97 4.55 -16.16
CA VAL A 131 -3.90 5.55 -16.29
C VAL A 131 -2.56 4.95 -16.74
N TYR A 132 -2.46 3.63 -16.83
CA TYR A 132 -1.24 2.92 -17.23
C TYR A 132 -1.31 2.47 -18.70
N SER A 133 -0.16 2.20 -19.31
CA SER A 133 -0.08 1.60 -20.64
C SER A 133 -0.63 0.17 -20.62
N GLU A 134 -1.09 -0.34 -21.78
CA GLU A 134 -1.65 -1.69 -21.89
C GLU A 134 -0.71 -2.77 -21.33
N ASN A 135 0.60 -2.69 -21.64
CA ASN A 135 1.59 -3.60 -21.08
C ASN A 135 1.72 -3.44 -19.56
N GLY A 136 1.77 -2.20 -19.06
CA GLY A 136 1.84 -1.94 -17.61
C GLY A 136 0.61 -2.47 -16.85
N ILE A 137 -0.56 -2.46 -17.49
CA ILE A 137 -1.78 -3.05 -16.93
C ILE A 137 -1.68 -4.58 -16.92
N LYS A 138 -1.25 -5.21 -18.02
CA LYS A 138 -1.04 -6.66 -18.10
C LYS A 138 -0.08 -7.15 -17.02
N ASP A 139 1.04 -6.45 -16.82
CA ASP A 139 2.03 -6.80 -15.79
C ASP A 139 1.46 -6.67 -14.37
N LYS A 140 0.70 -5.60 -14.09
CA LYS A 140 0.02 -5.42 -12.80
C LYS A 140 -1.01 -6.51 -12.54
N ILE A 141 -1.87 -6.82 -13.51
CA ILE A 141 -2.89 -7.87 -13.37
C ILE A 141 -2.23 -9.22 -13.13
N LYS A 142 -1.18 -9.55 -13.89
CA LYS A 142 -0.41 -10.79 -13.72
C LYS A 142 0.17 -10.87 -12.30
N ALA A 143 0.81 -9.82 -11.81
CA ALA A 143 1.34 -9.79 -10.43
C ALA A 143 0.23 -9.97 -9.37
N ILE A 144 -0.95 -9.39 -9.60
CA ILE A 144 -2.10 -9.56 -8.72
C ILE A 144 -2.58 -11.02 -8.69
N GLU A 145 -2.74 -11.63 -9.86
CA GLU A 145 -3.22 -13.01 -10.00
C GLU A 145 -2.21 -14.02 -9.43
N GLU A 146 -0.92 -13.85 -9.73
CA GLU A 146 0.12 -14.82 -9.37
C GLU A 146 0.61 -14.70 -7.92
N PHE A 147 0.58 -13.50 -7.32
CA PHE A 147 1.17 -13.28 -5.99
C PHE A 147 0.18 -12.72 -4.97
N TYR A 148 -0.47 -11.60 -5.29
CA TYR A 148 -1.27 -10.88 -4.29
C TYR A 148 -2.60 -11.56 -3.95
N ILE A 149 -3.25 -12.23 -4.90
CA ILE A 149 -4.43 -13.05 -4.62
C ILE A 149 -4.10 -14.23 -3.69
N PRO A 150 -3.08 -15.07 -3.98
CA PRO A 150 -2.65 -16.12 -3.04
C PRO A 150 -2.28 -15.59 -1.65
N LEU A 151 -1.60 -14.44 -1.58
CA LEU A 151 -1.26 -13.77 -0.30
C LEU A 151 -2.52 -13.32 0.45
N GLY A 152 -3.45 -12.68 -0.26
CA GLY A 152 -4.72 -12.20 0.27
C GLY A 152 -5.63 -13.33 0.76
N ASN A 153 -5.69 -14.46 0.06
CA ASN A 153 -6.50 -15.61 0.48
C ASN A 153 -6.08 -16.17 1.85
N LYS A 154 -4.82 -15.98 2.25
CA LYS A 154 -4.32 -16.41 3.58
C LYS A 154 -4.56 -15.38 4.68
N SER A 155 -4.79 -14.11 4.34
CA SER A 155 -4.76 -12.99 5.28
C SER A 155 -6.07 -12.20 5.39
N SER A 156 -6.80 -12.07 4.27
CA SER A 156 -8.02 -11.28 4.07
C SER A 156 -8.88 -11.80 2.88
N PRO A 157 -9.49 -13.00 2.98
CA PRO A 157 -10.25 -13.59 1.87
C PRO A 157 -11.39 -12.71 1.32
N LEU A 158 -12.06 -11.94 2.18
CA LEU A 158 -13.16 -11.06 1.78
C LEU A 158 -12.67 -9.86 0.94
N MET A 159 -11.49 -9.33 1.23
CA MET A 159 -10.86 -8.28 0.43
C MET A 159 -10.46 -8.81 -0.95
N VAL A 160 -10.02 -10.07 -1.03
CA VAL A 160 -9.71 -10.70 -2.33
C VAL A 160 -10.94 -10.77 -3.24
N GLN A 161 -12.15 -10.92 -2.69
CA GLN A 161 -13.37 -10.90 -3.50
C GLN A 161 -13.61 -9.52 -4.14
N GLU A 162 -13.37 -8.43 -3.41
CA GLU A 162 -13.43 -7.07 -3.98
C GLU A 162 -12.37 -6.89 -5.07
N LEU A 163 -11.14 -7.34 -4.81
CA LEU A 163 -10.05 -7.27 -5.78
C LEU A 163 -10.34 -8.04 -7.08
N LEU A 164 -10.86 -9.26 -6.97
CA LEU A 164 -11.29 -10.07 -8.12
C LEU A 164 -12.41 -9.38 -8.91
N SER A 165 -13.36 -8.76 -8.22
CA SER A 165 -14.42 -7.97 -8.84
C SER A 165 -13.86 -6.79 -9.63
N ASN A 166 -12.90 -6.05 -9.07
CA ASN A 166 -12.25 -4.93 -9.75
C ASN A 166 -11.56 -5.38 -11.05
N ILE A 167 -10.79 -6.47 -11.00
CA ILE A 167 -10.10 -7.03 -12.18
C ILE A 167 -11.11 -7.48 -13.24
N ARG A 168 -12.19 -8.17 -12.83
CA ARG A 168 -13.24 -8.62 -13.75
C ARG A 168 -13.90 -7.43 -14.44
N ASN A 169 -14.29 -6.41 -13.68
CA ASN A 169 -14.93 -5.20 -14.22
C ASN A 169 -14.02 -4.46 -15.20
N TYR A 170 -12.71 -4.41 -14.91
CA TYR A 170 -11.73 -3.87 -15.83
C TYR A 170 -11.69 -4.67 -17.15
N LYS A 171 -11.54 -6.00 -17.08
CA LYS A 171 -11.47 -6.88 -18.26
C LYS A 171 -12.71 -6.77 -19.16
N VAL A 172 -13.90 -6.65 -18.56
CA VAL A 172 -15.16 -6.46 -19.31
C VAL A 172 -15.17 -5.10 -20.02
N LYS A 173 -14.81 -4.02 -19.33
CA LYS A 173 -14.76 -2.67 -19.92
C LYS A 173 -13.72 -2.54 -21.04
N SER A 174 -12.60 -3.25 -20.96
CA SER A 174 -11.54 -3.21 -21.98
C SER A 174 -11.80 -4.10 -23.19
N ALA A 175 -12.78 -4.99 -23.12
CA ALA A 175 -13.18 -5.87 -24.23
C ALA A 175 -14.28 -5.26 -25.11
N LEU A 176 -14.80 -4.09 -24.72
CA LEU A 176 -15.75 -3.25 -25.46
C LEU A 176 -14.99 -2.09 -26.11
#